data_AF-I7MEP7-F1
#
_entry.id   AF-I7MEP7-F1
#
_cell.length_a   1.000
_cell.length_b   1.000
_cell.length_c   1.000
_cell.angle_alpha   90.00
_cell.angle_beta   90.00
_cell.angle_gamma   90.00
#
_symmetry.space_group_name_H-M   'P 1'
#
loop_
_entity.id
_entity.type
_entity.pdbx_description
1 polymer ?
#
loop_
_entity_poly.entity_id
_entity_poly.type
_entity_poly.pdbx_seq_one_letter_code
_entity_poly.pdbx_strand_id
1 'polypeptide(L)'
;MKKFTNSLLLLILLLSFEVTRQDCAFTVDPDGKPQVAKDKDAKPQIHKYSAPFICDKIYTGATCCNDYQNNQMASNFLQIDATFGSIGNGCDNCASNLKRFWCTYTCDPNQSDFVVIGPKPIVVPNPIDEGATTLTVQDVSILVDSQTVCDVWSSCNLTPYATQVSAMKTPAGFLSFQGANAVTQAAQSIRVNYTSDASKNPLTLHNITKCNAPQPKVNKDPAKAQPWYPDAWGFNISQNCSCNNCADACTLAVFTPLPVMQGFDYLVVGLFYGFLLVFTIGCWFFRRRRQMKKDQESQQQLEQQEQQEQQYEPLHAEGAQENQQNE
;
A
#
# COMPACT_ATOMS: atom_id res chain seq x y z
N MET A 1 -29.69 -61.15 16.12
CA MET A 1 -28.44 -60.37 15.93
C MET A 1 -27.95 -60.22 14.49
N LYS A 2 -28.33 -61.08 13.51
CA LYS A 2 -27.87 -60.96 12.10
C LYS A 2 -28.45 -59.79 11.26
N LYS A 3 -29.51 -59.09 11.72
CA LYS A 3 -30.14 -58.00 10.95
C LYS A 3 -29.46 -56.63 11.12
N PHE A 4 -28.65 -56.44 12.15
CA PHE A 4 -28.02 -55.12 12.43
C PHE A 4 -26.76 -54.87 11.61
N THR A 5 -26.03 -55.91 11.19
CA THR A 5 -24.78 -55.77 10.44
C THR A 5 -24.97 -55.30 9.00
N ASN A 6 -26.08 -55.65 8.34
CA ASN A 6 -26.33 -55.22 6.96
C ASN A 6 -26.69 -53.74 6.84
N SER A 7 -27.32 -53.14 7.85
CA SER A 7 -27.70 -51.72 7.81
C SER A 7 -26.50 -50.79 8.03
N LEU A 8 -25.54 -51.22 8.87
CA LEU A 8 -24.32 -50.45 9.13
C LEU A 8 -23.38 -50.44 7.91
N LEU A 9 -23.28 -51.56 7.19
CA LEU A 9 -22.45 -51.66 5.98
C LEU A 9 -22.98 -50.76 4.85
N LEU A 10 -24.31 -50.64 4.71
CA LEU A 10 -24.94 -49.78 3.72
C LEU A 10 -24.73 -48.29 4.02
N LEU A 11 -24.74 -47.91 5.31
CA LEU A 11 -24.46 -46.53 5.73
C LEU A 11 -22.99 -46.14 5.49
N ILE A 12 -22.05 -47.06 5.74
CA ILE A 12 -20.62 -46.86 5.47
C ILE A 12 -20.36 -46.74 3.95
N LEU A 13 -21.09 -47.51 3.11
CA LEU A 13 -21.01 -47.41 1.65
C LEU A 13 -21.63 -46.12 1.09
N LEU A 14 -22.71 -45.61 1.69
CA LEU A 14 -23.31 -44.34 1.29
C LEU A 14 -22.45 -43.13 1.72
N LEU A 15 -21.76 -43.21 2.86
CA LEU A 15 -20.81 -42.18 3.31
C LEU A 15 -19.49 -42.18 2.54
N SER A 16 -19.14 -43.27 1.84
CA SER A 16 -17.92 -43.34 1.02
C SER A 16 -18.15 -42.93 -0.45
N PHE A 17 -19.37 -42.53 -0.82
CA PHE A 17 -19.74 -42.09 -2.17
C PHE A 17 -19.95 -40.58 -2.32
N GLU A 18 -19.59 -39.78 -1.31
CA GLU A 18 -19.15 -38.41 -1.58
C GLU A 18 -17.76 -38.47 -2.23
N VAL A 19 -17.74 -39.00 -3.46
CA VAL A 19 -16.63 -38.79 -4.39
C VAL A 19 -16.50 -37.29 -4.47
N THR A 20 -15.45 -36.75 -3.85
CA THR A 20 -15.11 -35.33 -3.87
C THR A 20 -15.18 -34.89 -5.32
N ARG A 21 -16.19 -34.08 -5.63
CA ARG A 21 -16.46 -33.64 -6.99
C ARG A 21 -15.38 -32.62 -7.33
N GLN A 22 -14.30 -33.08 -7.94
CA GLN A 22 -13.22 -32.21 -8.39
C GLN A 22 -13.48 -31.81 -9.85
N ASP A 23 -13.98 -30.59 -10.02
CA ASP A 23 -14.35 -30.02 -11.31
C ASP A 23 -13.60 -28.69 -11.48
N CYS A 24 -12.94 -28.51 -12.63
CA CYS A 24 -12.27 -27.26 -12.99
C CYS A 24 -13.23 -26.33 -13.72
N ALA A 25 -13.11 -25.03 -13.48
CA ALA A 25 -13.89 -24.03 -14.23
C ALA A 25 -13.27 -23.74 -15.60
N PHE A 26 -11.94 -23.71 -15.67
CA PHE A 26 -11.21 -23.48 -16.92
C PHE A 26 -9.82 -24.10 -16.91
N THR A 27 -9.30 -24.33 -18.12
CA THR A 27 -7.89 -24.58 -18.41
C THR A 27 -7.51 -23.74 -19.63
N VAL A 28 -6.22 -23.44 -19.80
CA VAL A 28 -5.73 -22.69 -20.96
C VAL A 28 -5.10 -23.66 -21.95
N ASP A 29 -5.21 -23.42 -23.25
CA ASP A 29 -4.50 -24.25 -24.23
C ASP A 29 -2.97 -24.14 -24.05
N PRO A 30 -2.19 -25.14 -24.52
CA PRO A 30 -0.74 -25.02 -24.62
C PRO A 30 -0.29 -23.79 -25.42
N ASP A 31 -1.11 -23.34 -26.37
CA ASP A 31 -0.90 -22.14 -27.19
C ASP A 31 -1.23 -20.82 -26.46
N GLY A 32 -1.63 -20.88 -25.19
CA GLY A 32 -1.98 -19.72 -24.37
C GLY A 32 -3.33 -19.08 -24.70
N LYS A 33 -4.13 -19.69 -25.58
CA LYS A 33 -5.45 -19.19 -25.93
C LYS A 33 -6.46 -19.60 -24.86
N PRO A 34 -7.32 -18.67 -24.38
CA PRO A 34 -8.40 -19.03 -23.47
C PRO A 34 -9.35 -19.99 -24.18
N GLN A 35 -9.51 -21.19 -23.63
CA GLN A 35 -10.59 -22.06 -24.08
C GLN A 35 -11.89 -21.57 -23.44
N VAL A 36 -12.91 -21.35 -24.28
CA VAL A 36 -14.28 -21.37 -23.76
C VAL A 36 -14.48 -22.78 -23.26
N ALA A 37 -14.76 -22.94 -21.96
CA ALA A 37 -15.03 -24.25 -21.38
C ALA A 37 -16.14 -24.91 -22.19
N LYS A 38 -15.76 -25.84 -23.07
CA LYS A 38 -16.72 -26.70 -23.75
C LYS A 38 -17.18 -27.69 -22.68
N ASP A 39 -18.27 -27.33 -22.01
CA ASP A 39 -19.06 -28.12 -21.07
C ASP A 39 -18.30 -29.15 -20.21
N LYS A 40 -18.11 -28.86 -18.92
CA LYS A 40 -17.95 -29.83 -17.80
C LYS A 40 -16.81 -30.87 -17.88
N ASP A 41 -15.97 -30.87 -18.92
CA ASP A 41 -14.92 -31.88 -19.11
C ASP A 41 -13.54 -31.47 -18.58
N ALA A 42 -13.39 -30.22 -18.14
CA ALA A 42 -12.17 -29.78 -17.48
C ALA A 42 -12.08 -30.44 -16.10
N LYS A 43 -11.37 -31.56 -16.05
CA LYS A 43 -11.08 -32.31 -14.83
C LYS A 43 -9.66 -32.00 -14.36
N PRO A 44 -9.41 -31.99 -13.05
CA PRO A 44 -8.06 -31.90 -12.55
C PRO A 44 -7.23 -33.04 -13.10
N GLN A 45 -5.99 -32.74 -13.51
CA GLN A 45 -5.08 -33.74 -14.03
C GLN A 45 -3.81 -33.75 -13.18
N ILE A 46 -3.20 -34.94 -13.08
CA ILE A 46 -1.85 -35.06 -12.52
C ILE A 46 -0.89 -34.67 -13.64
N HIS A 47 -0.45 -33.41 -13.62
CA HIS A 47 0.48 -32.89 -14.61
C HIS A 47 1.93 -33.25 -14.28
N LYS A 48 2.69 -33.63 -15.30
CA LYS A 48 4.15 -33.69 -15.23
C LYS A 48 4.69 -32.37 -15.76
N TYR A 49 4.91 -31.43 -14.85
CA TYR A 49 5.40 -30.10 -15.19
C TYR A 49 6.82 -30.16 -15.75
N SER A 50 7.03 -29.48 -16.86
CA SER A 50 8.35 -29.27 -17.49
C SER A 50 9.29 -28.42 -16.64
N ALA A 51 8.75 -27.57 -15.76
CA ALA A 51 9.45 -26.77 -14.77
C ALA A 51 8.97 -27.14 -13.36
N PRO A 52 9.68 -26.74 -12.29
CA PRO A 52 9.18 -26.89 -10.93
C PRO A 52 7.77 -26.32 -10.79
N PHE A 53 6.84 -27.13 -10.28
CA PHE A 53 5.48 -26.67 -10.01
C PHE A 53 5.51 -25.68 -8.86
N ILE A 54 5.03 -24.47 -9.07
CA ILE A 54 5.23 -23.38 -8.11
C ILE A 54 4.30 -23.48 -6.90
N CYS A 55 3.17 -24.18 -7.06
CA CYS A 55 2.21 -24.41 -5.99
C CYS A 55 2.35 -25.83 -5.40
N ASP A 56 3.51 -26.48 -5.51
CA ASP A 56 3.73 -27.89 -5.11
C ASP A 56 3.50 -28.17 -3.62
N LYS A 57 3.73 -27.18 -2.76
CA LYS A 57 3.45 -27.31 -1.32
C LYS A 57 1.98 -27.11 -0.98
N ILE A 58 1.22 -26.45 -1.85
CA ILE A 58 -0.22 -26.26 -1.68
C ILE A 58 -0.97 -27.48 -2.21
N TYR A 59 -0.55 -27.99 -3.36
CA TYR A 59 -1.20 -29.11 -4.05
C TYR A 59 -0.19 -30.20 -4.41
N THR A 60 -0.43 -31.42 -3.93
CA THR A 60 0.40 -32.60 -4.20
C THR A 60 -0.25 -33.60 -5.16
N GLY A 61 -1.48 -33.34 -5.58
CA GLY A 61 -2.31 -34.24 -6.39
C GLY A 61 -2.69 -33.66 -7.75
N ALA A 62 -3.87 -34.07 -8.24
CA ALA A 62 -4.42 -33.51 -9.46
C ALA A 62 -4.77 -32.03 -9.28
N THR A 63 -4.48 -31.20 -10.29
CA THR A 63 -4.71 -29.76 -10.28
C THR A 63 -5.42 -29.32 -11.55
N CYS A 64 -6.08 -28.16 -11.51
CA CYS A 64 -6.75 -27.59 -12.68
C CYS A 64 -5.83 -26.79 -13.61
N CYS A 65 -4.61 -26.46 -13.18
CA CYS A 65 -3.67 -25.73 -14.01
C CYS A 65 -2.71 -26.66 -14.73
N ASN A 66 -2.30 -26.27 -15.93
CA ASN A 66 -1.31 -26.99 -16.74
C ASN A 66 0.06 -26.32 -16.77
N ASP A 67 1.00 -26.89 -17.52
CA ASP A 67 2.38 -26.38 -17.70
C ASP A 67 2.44 -24.93 -18.16
N TYR A 68 1.60 -24.54 -19.12
CA TYR A 68 1.57 -23.17 -19.62
C TYR A 68 1.18 -22.21 -18.50
N GLN A 69 0.09 -22.51 -17.76
CA GLN A 69 -0.37 -21.70 -16.64
C GLN A 69 0.67 -21.66 -15.52
N ASN A 70 1.33 -22.77 -15.19
CA ASN A 70 2.41 -22.78 -14.19
C ASN A 70 3.57 -21.84 -14.60
N ASN A 71 3.99 -21.87 -15.86
CA ASN A 71 5.06 -21.00 -16.36
C ASN A 71 4.65 -19.51 -16.36
N GLN A 72 3.40 -19.20 -16.71
CA GLN A 72 2.88 -17.82 -16.63
C GLN A 72 2.80 -17.34 -15.18
N MET A 73 2.31 -18.18 -14.26
CA MET A 73 2.30 -17.87 -12.82
C MET A 73 3.73 -17.62 -12.30
N ALA A 74 4.73 -18.38 -12.74
CA ALA A 74 6.13 -18.14 -12.42
C ALA A 74 6.54 -16.70 -12.70
N SER A 75 6.24 -16.22 -13.91
CA SER A 75 6.57 -14.87 -14.34
C SER A 75 5.78 -13.82 -13.56
N ASN A 76 4.47 -14.04 -13.37
CA ASN A 76 3.61 -13.12 -12.63
C ASN A 76 4.00 -13.02 -11.16
N PHE A 77 4.48 -14.11 -10.55
CA PHE A 77 4.90 -14.12 -9.15
C PHE A 77 6.16 -13.28 -8.91
N LEU A 78 7.04 -13.16 -9.91
CA LEU A 78 8.16 -12.21 -9.84
C LEU A 78 7.65 -10.76 -9.80
N GLN A 79 6.58 -10.45 -10.53
CA GLN A 79 5.96 -9.11 -10.48
C GLN A 79 5.30 -8.86 -9.13
N ILE A 80 4.64 -9.87 -8.55
CA ILE A 80 4.09 -9.79 -7.19
C ILE A 80 5.21 -9.54 -6.18
N ASP A 81 6.34 -10.23 -6.26
CA ASP A 81 7.48 -10.01 -5.36
C ASP A 81 8.08 -8.62 -5.53
N ALA A 82 8.22 -8.15 -6.76
CA ALA A 82 8.75 -6.82 -7.06
C ALA A 82 7.80 -5.70 -6.60
N THR A 83 6.50 -5.95 -6.53
CA THR A 83 5.48 -4.92 -6.22
C THR A 83 5.09 -4.93 -4.75
N PHE A 84 4.87 -6.11 -4.20
CA PHE A 84 4.33 -6.33 -2.86
C PHE A 84 5.31 -6.99 -1.90
N GLY A 85 6.36 -7.64 -2.42
CA GLY A 85 7.40 -8.28 -1.62
C GLY A 85 8.52 -7.33 -1.23
N SER A 86 9.46 -7.86 -0.46
CA SER A 86 10.68 -7.20 0.01
C SER A 86 11.52 -6.54 -1.09
N ILE A 87 11.54 -7.13 -2.29
CA ILE A 87 12.26 -6.61 -3.46
C ILE A 87 11.79 -5.19 -3.80
N GLY A 88 10.48 -4.94 -3.67
CA GLY A 88 9.86 -3.62 -3.88
C GLY A 88 9.77 -2.74 -2.64
N ASN A 89 10.54 -3.02 -1.58
CA ASN A 89 10.32 -2.45 -0.24
C ASN A 89 8.94 -2.75 0.34
N GLY A 90 8.30 -3.85 -0.03
CA GLY A 90 7.02 -4.32 0.50
C GLY A 90 7.17 -5.30 1.67
N CYS A 91 6.29 -6.30 1.72
CA CYS A 91 6.17 -7.32 2.75
C CYS A 91 6.04 -8.70 2.08
N ASP A 92 7.01 -9.57 2.27
CA ASP A 92 7.02 -10.92 1.67
C ASP A 92 5.82 -11.78 2.12
N ASN A 93 5.29 -11.57 3.32
CA ASN A 93 4.07 -12.27 3.77
C ASN A 93 2.86 -11.87 2.93
N CYS A 94 2.75 -10.59 2.57
CA CYS A 94 1.72 -10.13 1.63
C CYS A 94 1.89 -10.77 0.25
N ALA A 95 3.12 -10.74 -0.29
CA ALA A 95 3.41 -11.37 -1.57
C ALA A 95 3.08 -12.88 -1.55
N SER A 96 3.46 -13.60 -0.48
CA SER A 96 3.10 -15.01 -0.31
C SER A 96 1.58 -15.22 -0.28
N ASN A 97 0.84 -14.44 0.52
CA ASN A 97 -0.62 -14.56 0.59
C ASN A 97 -1.29 -14.30 -0.77
N LEU A 98 -0.79 -13.34 -1.54
CA LEU A 98 -1.23 -13.08 -2.93
C LEU A 98 -0.92 -14.25 -3.86
N LYS A 99 0.30 -14.79 -3.81
CA LYS A 99 0.67 -15.97 -4.62
C LYS A 99 -0.21 -17.16 -4.29
N ARG A 100 -0.51 -17.39 -3.01
CA ARG A 100 -1.44 -18.43 -2.55
C ARG A 100 -2.84 -18.21 -3.12
N PHE A 101 -3.35 -16.98 -3.06
CA PHE A 101 -4.63 -16.61 -3.66
C PHE A 101 -4.68 -16.99 -5.14
N TRP A 102 -3.65 -16.62 -5.90
CA TRP A 102 -3.59 -16.89 -7.34
C TRP A 102 -3.32 -18.36 -7.68
N CYS A 103 -2.56 -19.08 -6.85
CA CYS A 103 -2.42 -20.53 -6.93
C CYS A 103 -3.78 -21.21 -6.73
N THR A 104 -4.57 -20.82 -5.71
CA THR A 104 -5.90 -21.39 -5.47
C THR A 104 -6.87 -21.03 -6.59
N TYR A 105 -6.89 -19.78 -7.04
CA TYR A 105 -7.70 -19.40 -8.19
C TYR A 105 -7.39 -20.24 -9.44
N THR A 106 -6.12 -20.52 -9.72
CA THR A 106 -5.69 -21.13 -11.00
C THR A 106 -5.65 -22.65 -10.95
N CYS A 107 -5.22 -23.24 -9.83
CA CYS A 107 -4.84 -24.65 -9.75
C CYS A 107 -5.73 -25.50 -8.84
N ASP A 108 -6.62 -24.92 -8.03
CA ASP A 108 -7.42 -25.69 -7.09
C ASP A 108 -8.23 -26.78 -7.79
N PRO A 109 -8.22 -28.04 -7.32
CA PRO A 109 -8.96 -29.12 -7.97
C PRO A 109 -10.48 -28.92 -7.97
N ASN A 110 -11.01 -28.07 -7.08
CA ASN A 110 -12.43 -27.74 -7.00
C ASN A 110 -12.69 -26.30 -7.48
N GLN A 111 -11.88 -25.79 -8.40
CA GLN A 111 -11.97 -24.42 -8.92
C GLN A 111 -13.40 -24.02 -9.35
N SER A 112 -14.20 -24.94 -9.89
CA SER A 112 -15.57 -24.66 -10.33
C SER A 112 -16.55 -24.31 -9.20
N ASP A 113 -16.20 -24.55 -7.94
CA ASP A 113 -17.03 -24.16 -6.80
C ASP A 113 -17.11 -22.64 -6.63
N PHE A 114 -16.04 -21.94 -6.99
CA PHE A 114 -15.90 -20.49 -6.79
C PHE A 114 -15.56 -19.70 -8.05
N VAL A 115 -15.23 -20.35 -9.17
CA VAL A 115 -14.99 -19.69 -10.45
C VAL A 115 -16.10 -20.02 -11.45
N VAL A 116 -16.67 -18.97 -12.04
CA VAL A 116 -17.68 -19.06 -13.09
C VAL A 116 -17.15 -18.39 -14.35
N ILE A 117 -17.14 -19.14 -15.45
CA ILE A 117 -16.74 -18.64 -16.77
C ILE A 117 -17.98 -18.20 -17.54
N GLY A 118 -17.92 -17.01 -18.13
CA GLY A 118 -18.97 -16.50 -18.99
C GLY A 118 -19.13 -17.37 -20.24
N PRO A 119 -20.33 -17.41 -20.84
CA PRO A 119 -20.65 -18.32 -21.94
C PRO A 119 -19.85 -18.05 -23.23
N LYS A 120 -19.33 -16.83 -23.38
CA LYS A 120 -18.55 -16.39 -24.54
C LYS A 120 -17.47 -15.40 -24.09
N PRO A 121 -16.34 -15.32 -24.83
CA PRO A 121 -15.38 -14.24 -24.65
C PRO A 121 -16.06 -12.89 -24.89
N ILE A 122 -15.57 -11.87 -24.19
CA ILE A 122 -16.04 -10.49 -24.32
C ILE A 122 -14.93 -9.63 -24.94
N VAL A 123 -15.34 -8.53 -25.55
CA VAL A 123 -14.41 -7.55 -26.12
C VAL A 123 -14.32 -6.39 -25.16
N VAL A 124 -13.12 -6.12 -24.64
CA VAL A 124 -12.85 -5.02 -23.69
C VAL A 124 -11.86 -4.03 -24.30
N PRO A 125 -11.94 -2.73 -23.95
CA PRO A 125 -10.90 -1.78 -24.31
C PRO A 125 -9.54 -2.20 -23.72
N ASN A 126 -8.47 -2.04 -24.49
CA ASN A 126 -7.13 -2.32 -24.02
C ASN A 126 -6.69 -1.23 -23.01
N PRO A 127 -6.34 -1.59 -21.76
CA PRO A 127 -5.99 -0.60 -20.75
C PRO A 127 -4.61 0.05 -20.98
N ILE A 128 -3.78 -0.49 -21.88
CA ILE A 128 -2.43 0.04 -22.16
C ILE A 128 -2.48 1.23 -23.11
N ASP A 129 -3.43 1.27 -24.05
CA ASP A 129 -3.50 2.28 -25.10
C ASP A 129 -4.72 3.20 -24.97
N GLU A 130 -5.20 3.40 -23.73
CA GLU A 130 -6.35 4.23 -23.41
C GLU A 130 -7.63 3.83 -24.17
N GLY A 131 -7.73 2.56 -24.58
CA GLY A 131 -8.86 2.01 -25.30
C GLY A 131 -8.83 2.24 -26.82
N ALA A 132 -7.68 2.63 -27.38
CA ALA A 132 -7.50 2.76 -28.82
C ALA A 132 -7.66 1.41 -29.55
N THR A 133 -7.33 0.30 -28.88
CA THR A 133 -7.59 -1.05 -29.37
C THR A 133 -8.50 -1.82 -28.41
N THR A 134 -9.05 -2.93 -28.91
CA THR A 134 -9.88 -3.83 -28.12
C THR A 134 -9.26 -5.21 -28.04
N LEU A 135 -9.36 -5.85 -26.87
CA LEU A 135 -8.89 -7.20 -26.63
C LEU A 135 -10.09 -8.13 -26.47
N THR A 136 -10.02 -9.31 -27.08
CA THR A 136 -10.97 -10.39 -26.80
C THR A 136 -10.45 -11.18 -25.62
N VAL A 137 -11.20 -11.16 -24.52
CA VAL A 137 -10.81 -11.78 -23.25
C VAL A 137 -11.88 -12.72 -22.74
N GLN A 138 -11.48 -13.70 -21.93
CA GLN A 138 -12.42 -14.58 -21.24
C GLN A 138 -13.12 -13.81 -20.11
N ASP A 139 -14.44 -13.89 -20.06
CA ASP A 139 -15.22 -13.31 -18.98
C ASP A 139 -15.22 -14.25 -17.77
N VAL A 140 -14.70 -13.81 -16.63
CA VAL A 140 -14.55 -14.64 -15.44
C VAL A 140 -15.19 -13.94 -14.24
N SER A 141 -15.94 -14.70 -13.44
CA SER A 141 -16.47 -14.24 -12.17
C SER A 141 -15.96 -15.16 -11.07
N ILE A 142 -15.30 -14.60 -10.06
CA ILE A 142 -14.83 -15.35 -8.89
C ILE A 142 -15.67 -14.98 -7.67
N LEU A 143 -16.04 -15.96 -6.86
CA LEU A 143 -16.72 -15.77 -5.59
C LEU A 143 -15.70 -15.97 -4.46
N VAL A 144 -15.42 -14.93 -3.70
CA VAL A 144 -14.37 -14.94 -2.67
C VAL A 144 -14.99 -14.71 -1.30
N ASP A 145 -14.46 -15.40 -0.29
CA ASP A 145 -14.86 -15.19 1.09
C ASP A 145 -14.40 -13.81 1.58
N SER A 146 -15.34 -13.05 2.13
CA SER A 146 -15.09 -11.68 2.58
C SER A 146 -13.93 -11.60 3.59
N GLN A 147 -13.81 -12.59 4.48
CA GLN A 147 -12.74 -12.61 5.48
C GLN A 147 -11.37 -12.84 4.83
N THR A 148 -11.29 -13.79 3.90
CA THR A 148 -10.10 -14.05 3.08
C THR A 148 -9.59 -12.78 2.40
N VAL A 149 -10.49 -11.98 1.79
CA VAL A 149 -10.10 -10.73 1.13
C VAL A 149 -9.60 -9.69 2.12
N CYS A 150 -10.26 -9.54 3.26
CA CYS A 150 -9.83 -8.64 4.32
C CYS A 150 -8.44 -9.00 4.86
N ASP A 151 -8.17 -10.28 5.09
CA ASP A 151 -6.91 -10.77 5.64
C ASP A 151 -5.76 -10.69 4.63
N VAL A 152 -6.01 -10.99 3.35
CA VAL A 152 -5.01 -10.76 2.30
C VAL A 152 -4.72 -9.26 2.19
N TRP A 153 -5.76 -8.42 2.11
CA TRP A 153 -5.60 -6.97 2.00
C TRP A 153 -4.89 -6.37 3.21
N SER A 154 -5.23 -6.77 4.44
CA SER A 154 -4.60 -6.23 5.66
C SER A 154 -3.09 -6.50 5.69
N SER A 155 -2.65 -7.63 5.13
CA SER A 155 -1.23 -7.93 5.00
C SER A 155 -0.50 -7.02 4.00
N CYS A 156 -1.24 -6.44 3.04
CA CYS A 156 -0.71 -5.70 1.90
C CYS A 156 -0.99 -4.18 1.91
N ASN A 157 -1.92 -3.70 2.74
CA ASN A 157 -2.51 -2.37 2.61
C ASN A 157 -1.54 -1.20 2.86
N LEU A 158 -0.42 -1.44 3.54
CA LEU A 158 0.65 -0.47 3.78
C LEU A 158 1.84 -0.64 2.84
N THR A 159 1.83 -1.60 1.91
CA THR A 159 2.88 -1.70 0.90
C THR A 159 2.94 -0.43 0.04
N PRO A 160 4.15 -0.01 -0.44
CA PRO A 160 4.29 1.22 -1.21
C PRO A 160 3.35 1.30 -2.42
N TYR A 161 3.14 0.19 -3.13
CA TYR A 161 2.26 0.16 -4.29
C TYR A 161 0.77 0.29 -3.89
N ALA A 162 0.31 -0.51 -2.92
CA ALA A 162 -1.10 -0.44 -2.46
C ALA A 162 -1.45 0.93 -1.86
N THR A 163 -0.48 1.60 -1.23
CA THR A 163 -0.68 2.94 -0.67
C THR A 163 -0.71 4.04 -1.72
N GLN A 164 -0.07 3.85 -2.88
CA GLN A 164 -0.08 4.82 -3.98
C GLN A 164 -1.32 4.68 -4.89
N VAL A 165 -1.83 3.47 -5.08
CA VAL A 165 -2.97 3.20 -5.96
C VAL A 165 -4.29 3.43 -5.20
N SER A 166 -5.05 4.45 -5.59
CA SER A 166 -6.33 4.81 -4.94
C SER A 166 -7.36 3.68 -4.98
N ALA A 167 -7.39 2.91 -6.06
CA ALA A 167 -8.29 1.76 -6.21
C ALA A 167 -8.01 0.64 -5.18
N MET A 168 -6.78 0.54 -4.65
CA MET A 168 -6.37 -0.50 -3.70
C MET A 168 -6.66 -0.18 -2.23
N LYS A 169 -7.27 0.98 -1.94
CA LYS A 169 -7.50 1.48 -0.58
C LYS A 169 -8.53 0.68 0.22
N THR A 170 -9.25 -0.23 -0.42
CA THR A 170 -10.22 -1.11 0.24
C THR A 170 -9.95 -2.57 -0.13
N PRO A 171 -10.35 -3.54 0.71
CA PRO A 171 -10.19 -4.96 0.39
C PRO A 171 -10.81 -5.34 -0.97
N ALA A 172 -12.01 -4.84 -1.25
CA ALA A 172 -12.69 -5.11 -2.51
C ALA A 172 -11.98 -4.47 -3.71
N GLY A 173 -11.62 -3.19 -3.59
CA GLY A 173 -10.90 -2.47 -4.63
C GLY A 173 -9.53 -3.08 -4.94
N PHE A 174 -8.85 -3.63 -3.93
CA PHE A 174 -7.57 -4.30 -4.08
C PHE A 174 -7.60 -5.51 -5.03
N LEU A 175 -8.52 -6.46 -4.82
CA LEU A 175 -8.64 -7.61 -5.72
C LEU A 175 -9.30 -7.23 -7.05
N SER A 176 -10.24 -6.28 -7.05
CA SER A 176 -10.86 -5.80 -8.29
C SER A 176 -9.84 -5.15 -9.22
N PHE A 177 -8.90 -4.38 -8.66
CA PHE A 177 -7.80 -3.79 -9.44
C PHE A 177 -6.89 -4.87 -10.03
N GLN A 178 -6.52 -5.90 -9.27
CA GLN A 178 -5.73 -7.00 -9.82
C GLN A 178 -6.50 -7.75 -10.93
N GLY A 179 -7.79 -8.01 -10.73
CA GLY A 179 -8.66 -8.60 -11.75
C GLY A 179 -8.78 -7.77 -13.03
N ALA A 180 -8.75 -6.44 -12.93
CA ALA A 180 -8.73 -5.55 -14.09
C ALA A 180 -7.40 -5.62 -14.86
N ASN A 181 -6.27 -5.77 -14.16
CA ASN A 181 -4.96 -5.94 -14.81
C ASN A 181 -4.76 -7.33 -15.44
N ALA A 182 -5.60 -8.32 -15.09
CA ALA A 182 -5.58 -9.64 -15.72
C ALA A 182 -5.95 -9.61 -17.21
N VAL A 183 -6.57 -8.52 -17.69
CA VAL A 183 -6.94 -8.34 -19.11
C VAL A 183 -5.73 -8.43 -20.02
N THR A 184 -4.61 -7.80 -19.66
CA THR A 184 -3.39 -7.78 -20.48
C THR A 184 -2.43 -8.92 -20.14
N GLN A 185 -2.48 -9.44 -18.91
CA GLN A 185 -1.55 -10.47 -18.44
C GLN A 185 -2.05 -11.90 -18.69
N ALA A 186 -3.37 -12.12 -18.59
CA ALA A 186 -3.98 -13.44 -18.67
C ALA A 186 -5.06 -13.55 -19.75
N ALA A 187 -5.34 -12.47 -20.49
CA ALA A 187 -6.48 -12.37 -21.41
C ALA A 187 -7.82 -12.72 -20.72
N GLN A 188 -7.97 -12.29 -19.46
CA GLN A 188 -9.17 -12.51 -18.65
C GLN A 188 -9.71 -11.19 -18.10
N SER A 189 -11.02 -10.98 -18.16
CA SER A 189 -11.71 -9.94 -17.40
C SER A 189 -12.29 -10.58 -16.15
N ILE A 190 -11.63 -10.37 -15.00
CA ILE A 190 -12.01 -11.02 -13.75
C ILE A 190 -12.88 -10.07 -12.91
N ARG A 191 -14.13 -10.46 -12.68
CA ARG A 191 -15.03 -9.84 -11.70
C ARG A 191 -14.94 -10.57 -10.38
N VAL A 192 -14.71 -9.83 -9.30
CA VAL A 192 -14.61 -10.39 -7.96
C VAL A 192 -15.90 -10.11 -7.20
N ASN A 193 -16.62 -11.16 -6.83
CA ASN A 193 -17.78 -11.11 -5.96
C ASN A 193 -17.40 -11.56 -4.56
N TYR A 194 -18.03 -10.97 -3.55
CA TYR A 194 -17.74 -11.25 -2.15
C TYR A 194 -18.94 -11.88 -1.46
N THR A 195 -18.69 -12.83 -0.57
CA THR A 195 -19.73 -13.44 0.26
C THR A 195 -19.15 -13.81 1.62
N SER A 196 -19.99 -13.76 2.66
CA SER A 196 -19.67 -14.33 3.98
C SER A 196 -20.40 -15.66 4.22
N ASP A 197 -21.20 -16.10 3.24
CA ASP A 197 -21.94 -17.35 3.28
C ASP A 197 -21.07 -18.51 2.79
N ALA A 198 -20.58 -19.32 3.73
CA ALA A 198 -19.75 -20.50 3.45
C ALA A 198 -20.48 -21.58 2.65
N SER A 199 -21.83 -21.61 2.65
CA SER A 199 -22.61 -22.60 1.89
C SER A 199 -22.48 -22.44 0.36
N LYS A 200 -21.96 -21.30 -0.10
CA LYS A 200 -21.70 -21.02 -1.51
C LYS A 200 -20.31 -21.45 -1.96
N ASN A 201 -19.56 -22.16 -1.12
CA ASN A 201 -18.19 -22.61 -1.37
C ASN A 201 -17.28 -21.52 -1.98
N PRO A 202 -17.22 -20.32 -1.38
CA PRO A 202 -16.35 -19.27 -1.90
C PRO A 202 -14.87 -19.67 -1.82
N LEU A 203 -14.02 -19.00 -2.62
CA LEU A 203 -12.57 -19.10 -2.48
C LEU A 203 -12.18 -18.62 -1.08
N THR A 204 -11.73 -19.55 -0.25
CA THR A 204 -11.23 -19.30 1.10
C THR A 204 -9.76 -19.65 1.19
N LEU A 205 -8.95 -18.77 1.80
CA LEU A 205 -7.59 -19.11 2.17
C LEU A 205 -7.50 -19.32 3.67
N HIS A 206 -7.18 -20.54 4.08
CA HIS A 206 -6.92 -20.83 5.48
C HIS A 206 -5.50 -20.44 5.87
N ASN A 207 -5.27 -20.07 7.13
CA ASN A 207 -3.93 -19.77 7.66
C ASN A 207 -3.18 -18.70 6.85
N ILE A 208 -3.83 -17.56 6.58
CA ILE A 208 -3.17 -16.40 5.97
C ILE A 208 -2.01 -15.97 6.88
N THR A 209 -0.83 -15.82 6.30
CA THR A 209 0.39 -15.52 7.05
C THR A 209 0.34 -14.05 7.45
N LYS A 210 0.12 -13.78 8.74
CA LYS A 210 0.12 -12.43 9.30
C LYS A 210 1.50 -11.79 9.21
N CYS A 211 1.59 -10.48 9.18
CA CYS A 211 2.88 -9.79 9.04
C CYS A 211 3.77 -9.89 10.28
N ASN A 212 3.17 -10.10 11.46
CA ASN A 212 3.88 -10.36 12.71
C ASN A 212 4.19 -11.84 12.95
N ALA A 213 3.89 -12.72 12.00
CA ALA A 213 4.22 -14.13 12.13
C ALA A 213 5.73 -14.26 12.39
N PRO A 214 6.14 -14.96 13.47
CA PRO A 214 7.54 -15.10 13.80
C PRO A 214 8.20 -15.89 12.68
N GLN A 215 9.18 -15.26 12.07
CA GLN A 215 9.90 -15.86 10.97
C GLN A 215 11.02 -16.74 11.47
N PRO A 216 11.29 -17.89 10.83
CA PRO A 216 12.43 -18.72 11.18
C PRO A 216 13.70 -17.88 11.11
N LYS A 217 14.51 -17.97 12.17
CA LYS A 217 15.73 -17.17 12.28
C LYS A 217 16.64 -17.53 11.11
N VAL A 218 16.97 -16.54 10.27
CA VAL A 218 18.00 -16.67 9.23
C VAL A 218 19.26 -17.22 9.90
N ASN A 219 19.80 -18.31 9.36
CA ASN A 219 21.01 -18.90 9.89
C ASN A 219 22.14 -17.87 9.77
N LYS A 220 22.67 -17.44 10.92
CA LYS A 220 23.72 -16.40 10.98
C LYS A 220 25.08 -16.91 10.49
N ASP A 221 25.23 -18.21 10.27
CA ASP A 221 26.42 -18.80 9.68
C ASP A 221 26.50 -18.38 8.19
N PRO A 222 27.47 -17.53 7.79
CA PRO A 222 27.59 -17.08 6.40
C PRO A 222 27.85 -18.22 5.41
N ALA A 223 28.33 -19.39 5.87
CA ALA A 223 28.50 -20.57 5.02
C ALA A 223 27.19 -21.33 4.75
N LYS A 224 26.13 -21.06 5.54
CA LYS A 224 24.80 -21.71 5.44
C LYS A 224 23.64 -20.70 5.40
N ALA A 225 23.95 -19.42 5.30
CA ALA A 225 22.97 -18.34 5.22
C ALA A 225 22.31 -18.41 3.85
N GLN A 226 21.14 -19.05 3.79
CA GLN A 226 20.21 -18.82 2.70
C GLN A 226 19.65 -17.39 2.90
N PRO A 227 19.65 -16.52 1.89
CA PRO A 227 19.11 -15.17 2.01
C PRO A 227 17.58 -15.15 2.13
N TRP A 228 16.94 -16.32 2.07
CA TRP A 228 15.52 -16.54 2.17
C TRP A 228 15.24 -17.85 2.92
N TYR A 229 14.01 -17.98 3.40
CA TYR A 229 13.47 -19.23 3.92
C TYR A 229 12.11 -19.49 3.25
N PRO A 230 11.77 -20.75 2.96
CA PRO A 230 10.44 -21.09 2.47
C PRO A 230 9.45 -20.94 3.63
N ASP A 231 8.29 -20.35 3.34
CA ASP A 231 7.17 -20.37 4.25
C ASP A 231 6.52 -21.76 4.30
N ALA A 232 5.43 -21.90 5.07
CA ALA A 232 4.69 -23.16 5.16
C ALA A 232 4.12 -23.65 3.81
N TRP A 233 4.09 -22.77 2.81
CA TRP A 233 3.53 -22.98 1.48
C TRP A 233 4.60 -22.98 0.38
N GLY A 234 5.88 -23.02 0.75
CA GLY A 234 7.00 -23.10 -0.18
C GLY A 234 7.42 -21.79 -0.85
N PHE A 235 6.83 -20.65 -0.47
CA PHE A 235 7.23 -19.35 -1.01
C PHE A 235 8.40 -18.76 -0.22
N ASN A 236 9.36 -18.21 -0.96
CA ASN A 236 10.55 -17.63 -0.37
C ASN A 236 10.21 -16.31 0.32
N ILE A 237 10.56 -16.21 1.60
CA ILE A 237 10.54 -14.98 2.37
C ILE A 237 11.98 -14.60 2.68
N SER A 238 12.38 -13.39 2.31
CA SER A 238 13.75 -12.88 2.51
C SER A 238 13.90 -12.12 3.83
N GLN A 239 12.86 -11.39 4.25
CA GLN A 239 12.90 -10.53 5.42
C GLN A 239 11.54 -10.39 6.10
N ASN A 240 11.57 -10.00 7.38
CA ASN A 240 10.35 -9.68 8.12
C ASN A 240 9.71 -8.41 7.57
N CYS A 241 8.38 -8.35 7.62
CA CYS A 241 7.67 -7.15 7.23
C CYS A 241 7.94 -6.02 8.23
N SER A 242 8.22 -4.82 7.71
CA SER A 242 8.35 -3.63 8.52
C SER A 242 6.95 -3.08 8.88
N CYS A 243 6.86 -2.35 9.99
CA CYS A 243 5.62 -1.64 10.38
C CYS A 243 5.17 -0.63 9.31
N ASN A 244 6.10 -0.06 8.54
CA ASN A 244 5.77 0.84 7.43
C ASN A 244 5.08 0.13 6.26
N ASN A 245 5.27 -1.19 6.13
CA ASN A 245 4.76 -1.98 5.01
C ASN A 245 3.58 -2.86 5.40
N CYS A 246 3.36 -3.09 6.69
CA CYS A 246 2.20 -3.81 7.18
C CYS A 246 1.83 -3.42 8.62
N ALA A 247 0.54 -3.12 8.83
CA ALA A 247 0.03 -2.64 10.11
C ALA A 247 0.18 -3.70 11.22
N ASP A 248 -0.02 -4.97 10.91
CA ASP A 248 0.10 -6.06 11.88
C ASP A 248 1.52 -6.26 12.39
N ALA A 249 2.53 -5.85 11.61
CA ALA A 249 3.94 -5.92 12.02
C ALA A 249 4.33 -4.80 13.00
N CYS A 250 3.51 -3.76 13.11
CA CYS A 250 3.66 -2.78 14.17
C CYS A 250 3.40 -3.50 15.49
N THR A 251 4.47 -3.76 16.25
CA THR A 251 4.26 -3.84 17.69
C THR A 251 3.63 -2.51 18.04
N LEU A 252 2.43 -2.53 18.64
CA LEU A 252 2.01 -1.45 19.49
C LEU A 252 3.06 -1.38 20.59
N ALA A 253 4.24 -0.82 20.30
CA ALA A 253 4.83 0.12 21.20
C ALA A 253 3.64 1.02 21.48
N VAL A 254 3.02 0.82 22.65
CA VAL A 254 2.19 1.81 23.30
C VAL A 254 2.76 3.11 22.83
N PHE A 255 1.99 3.91 22.09
CA PHE A 255 2.36 5.29 21.80
C PHE A 255 2.62 5.86 23.20
N THR A 256 3.84 5.73 23.72
CA THR A 256 4.36 6.55 24.78
C THR A 256 4.31 7.87 24.06
N PRO A 257 3.30 8.72 24.35
CA PRO A 257 3.14 9.96 23.62
C PRO A 257 4.52 10.56 23.61
N LEU A 258 5.11 10.69 22.41
CA LEU A 258 6.41 11.34 22.27
C LEU A 258 6.23 12.63 23.05
N PRO A 259 6.94 12.83 24.18
CA PRO A 259 6.76 14.05 24.95
C PRO A 259 6.92 15.17 23.94
N VAL A 260 6.07 16.20 24.02
CA VAL A 260 5.93 17.28 23.00
C VAL A 260 7.28 17.92 22.62
N MET A 261 8.32 17.65 23.40
CA MET A 261 9.68 18.11 23.24
C MET A 261 10.68 17.10 22.62
N GLN A 262 10.30 15.86 22.30
CA GLN A 262 11.23 14.88 21.71
C GLN A 262 11.39 15.17 20.22
N GLY A 263 12.49 15.86 19.89
CA GLY A 263 12.74 16.47 18.58
C GLY A 263 12.89 17.99 18.64
N PHE A 264 12.59 18.60 19.79
CA PHE A 264 12.84 20.01 20.05
C PHE A 264 14.24 20.18 20.65
N ASP A 265 15.20 20.59 19.82
CA ASP A 265 16.53 20.94 20.30
C ASP A 265 16.46 22.28 21.05
N TYR A 266 16.26 22.21 22.37
CA TYR A 266 16.13 23.38 23.24
C TYR A 266 17.34 24.30 23.17
N LEU A 267 18.51 23.76 22.82
CA LEU A 267 19.74 24.53 22.71
C LEU A 267 19.71 25.38 21.45
N VAL A 268 19.33 24.81 20.30
CA VAL A 268 19.17 25.57 19.05
C VAL A 268 18.09 26.64 19.19
N VAL A 269 16.94 26.27 19.76
CA VAL A 269 15.82 27.20 19.96
C VAL A 269 16.21 28.30 20.96
N GLY A 270 16.86 27.93 22.07
CA GLY A 270 17.34 28.87 23.07
C GLY A 270 18.35 29.87 22.52
N LEU A 271 19.30 29.41 21.70
CA LEU A 271 20.26 30.27 21.02
C LEU A 271 19.59 31.24 20.04
N PHE A 272 18.61 30.75 19.27
CA PHE A 272 17.88 31.58 18.30
C PHE A 272 17.08 32.71 18.99
N TYR A 273 16.32 32.38 20.04
CA TYR A 273 15.57 33.38 20.81
C TYR A 273 16.50 34.30 21.61
N GLY A 274 17.60 33.79 22.16
CA GLY A 274 18.62 34.59 22.82
C GLY A 274 19.25 35.61 21.87
N PHE A 275 19.58 35.20 20.64
CA PHE A 275 20.10 36.08 19.62
C PHE A 275 19.09 37.18 19.23
N LEU A 276 17.83 36.81 19.01
CA LEU A 276 16.76 37.78 18.71
C LEU A 276 16.59 38.82 19.82
N LEU A 277 16.67 38.39 21.09
CA LEU A 277 16.55 39.29 22.24
C LEU A 277 17.75 40.25 22.34
N VAL A 278 18.98 39.76 22.18
CA VAL A 278 20.18 40.61 22.17
C VAL A 278 20.15 41.58 20.98
N PHE A 279 19.74 41.11 19.80
CA PHE A 279 19.64 41.94 18.60
C PHE A 279 18.60 43.06 18.75
N THR A 280 17.42 42.75 19.28
CA THR A 280 16.36 43.75 19.51
C THR A 280 16.78 44.81 20.54
N ILE A 281 17.42 44.41 21.65
CA ILE A 281 18.00 45.34 22.63
C ILE A 281 19.10 46.20 21.99
N GLY A 282 19.98 45.59 21.18
CA GLY A 282 21.04 46.30 20.45
C GLY A 282 20.49 47.34 19.48
N CYS A 283 19.50 46.97 18.67
CA CYS A 283 18.81 47.90 17.77
C CYS A 283 18.13 49.05 18.52
N TRP A 284 17.50 48.76 19.66
CA TRP A 284 16.87 49.79 20.49
C TRP A 284 17.91 50.79 21.05
N PHE A 285 19.02 50.30 21.59
CA PHE A 285 20.12 51.15 22.07
C PHE A 285 20.74 51.99 20.94
N PHE A 286 20.92 51.41 19.76
CA PHE A 286 21.49 52.10 18.62
C PHE A 286 20.56 53.20 18.09
N ARG A 287 19.25 52.93 18.01
CA ARG A 287 18.24 53.93 17.65
C ARG A 287 18.19 55.05 18.69
N ARG A 288 18.23 54.72 19.99
CA ARG A 288 18.25 55.71 21.07
C ARG A 288 19.47 56.62 21.00
N ARG A 289 20.67 56.09 20.75
CA ARG A 289 21.88 56.91 20.56
C ARG A 289 21.78 57.86 19.37
N ARG A 290 21.21 57.41 18.24
CA ARG A 290 20.99 58.28 17.08
C ARG A 290 20.00 59.40 17.37
N GLN A 291 18.95 59.11 18.14
CA GLN A 291 17.95 60.11 18.51
C GLN A 291 18.56 61.18 19.42
N MET A 292 19.31 60.80 20.47
CA MET A 292 19.99 61.75 21.35
C MET A 292 20.96 62.69 20.59
N LYS A 293 21.64 62.20 19.54
CA LYS A 293 22.49 63.07 18.69
C LYS A 293 21.67 64.10 17.92
N LYS A 294 20.55 63.69 17.32
CA LYS A 294 19.65 64.61 16.61
C LYS A 294 19.03 65.65 17.56
N ASP A 295 18.66 65.22 18.76
CA ASP A 295 18.11 66.13 19.77
C ASP A 295 19.17 67.15 20.22
N GLN A 296 20.43 66.73 20.38
CA GLN A 296 21.55 67.62 20.71
C GLN A 296 21.90 68.60 19.59
N GLU A 297 21.89 68.15 18.33
CA GLU A 297 22.06 69.01 17.14
C GLU A 297 20.91 70.02 17.02
N SER A 298 19.66 69.59 17.29
CA SER A 298 18.49 70.47 17.25
C SER A 298 18.52 71.52 18.37
N GLN A 299 18.99 71.15 19.57
CA GLN A 299 19.19 72.12 20.66
C GLN A 299 20.27 73.16 20.32
N GLN A 300 21.40 72.74 19.73
CA GLN A 300 22.44 73.67 19.29
C GLN A 300 21.96 74.63 18.19
N GLN A 301 21.10 74.15 17.27
CA GLN A 301 20.50 75.01 16.25
C GLN A 301 19.51 76.02 16.83
N LEU A 302 18.68 75.62 17.81
CA LEU A 302 17.79 76.54 18.52
C LEU A 302 18.57 77.63 19.24
N GLU A 303 19.62 77.27 19.98
CA GLU A 303 20.47 78.24 20.69
C GLU A 303 21.16 79.22 19.74
N GLN A 304 21.61 78.76 18.55
CA GLN A 304 22.18 79.65 17.53
C GLN A 304 21.13 80.59 16.92
N GLN A 305 19.90 80.13 16.75
CA GLN A 305 18.80 80.95 16.22
C GLN A 305 18.40 82.04 17.22
N GLU A 306 18.29 81.71 18.52
CA GLU A 306 18.01 82.67 19.59
C GLU A 306 19.11 83.75 19.70
N GLN A 307 20.39 83.37 19.54
CA GLN A 307 21.50 84.33 19.52
C GLN A 307 21.46 85.27 18.31
N GLN A 308 21.07 84.77 17.13
CA GLN A 308 20.89 85.63 15.96
C GLN A 308 19.74 86.62 16.18
N GLU A 309 18.60 86.17 16.70
CA GLU A 309 17.43 87.02 16.93
C GLU A 309 17.75 88.18 17.90
N GLN A 310 18.47 87.92 18.99
CA GLN A 310 18.94 88.96 19.92
C GLN A 310 19.92 89.98 19.28
N GLN A 311 20.69 89.57 18.27
CA GLN A 311 21.62 90.49 17.57
C GLN A 311 20.89 91.42 16.59
N TYR A 312 19.72 91.04 16.08
CA TYR A 312 18.92 91.86 15.16
C TYR A 312 17.90 92.77 15.88
N GLU A 313 17.63 92.55 17.17
CA GLU A 313 16.67 93.34 17.97
C GLU A 313 17.05 94.83 18.22
N PRO A 314 18.32 95.28 18.28
CA PRO A 314 18.60 96.70 18.58
C PRO A 314 18.40 97.66 17.40
N LEU A 315 18.14 97.20 16.16
CA LEU A 315 18.00 98.09 14.99
C LEU A 315 16.57 98.51 14.66
N HIS A 316 15.54 97.98 15.34
CA HIS A 316 14.14 98.30 15.07
C HIS A 316 13.44 99.09 16.19
N ALA A 317 14.18 99.59 17.18
CA ALA A 317 13.63 100.44 18.24
C ALA A 317 13.63 101.96 17.91
N GLU A 318 14.20 102.40 16.77
CA GLU A 318 14.31 103.84 16.40
C GLU A 318 13.35 104.29 15.27
N GLY A 319 12.26 103.56 15.03
CA GLY A 319 11.34 103.81 13.91
C GLY A 319 9.85 103.94 14.27
N ALA A 320 9.51 104.29 15.52
CA ALA A 320 8.12 104.42 15.95
C ALA A 320 7.85 105.73 16.73
N GLN A 321 8.25 106.87 16.16
CA GLN A 321 7.79 108.21 16.60
C GLN A 321 7.64 109.17 15.41
N GLU A 322 6.84 108.82 14.39
CA GLU A 322 6.36 109.82 13.42
C GLU A 322 5.11 109.32 12.69
N ASN A 323 3.94 109.43 13.33
CA ASN A 323 2.62 109.59 12.67
C ASN A 323 1.48 109.61 13.69
N GLN A 324 1.34 110.72 14.42
CA GLN A 324 0.05 111.17 14.96
C GLN A 324 0.00 112.70 14.89
N GLN A 325 -0.09 113.22 13.68
CA GLN A 325 -0.61 114.56 13.36
C GLN A 325 -1.18 114.49 11.95
N ASN A 326 -2.43 114.04 11.84
CA ASN A 326 -3.43 114.52 10.89
C ASN A 326 -4.75 113.75 11.11
N GLU A 327 -5.79 114.56 11.29
CA GLU A 327 -7.24 114.27 11.39
C GLU A 327 -7.80 113.78 12.74
#